data_AF-A0ABD0N0H1-F1
#
_entry.id   AF-A0ABD0N0H1-F1
#
_cell.length_a   1.000
_cell.length_b   1.000
_cell.length_c   1.000
_cell.angle_alpha   90.00
_cell.angle_beta   90.00
_cell.angle_gamma   90.00
#
_symmetry.space_group_name_H-M   'P 1'
#
loop_
_entity.id
_entity.type
_entity.pdbx_description
1 polymer ?
#
loop_
_entity_poly.entity_id
_entity_poly.type
_entity_poly.pdbx_seq_one_letter_code
_entity_poly.pdbx_strand_id
1 'polypeptide(L)'
;MSMVLMLNYPGQRTNCPHKEKLVLNQSLKPDVGELKACSAIIQGDMDGVDKNAFRKLLKSKKRKSLLSESFYLNATKDCSSYVRDRGFLMVSLSREEKDFPIAYSMVIHEKIEMFERLLRAIYTPHNVYCVHVDQKSPEIFKEAVRAITSCLTNVFIASKLESVIYASWSRVQADINCMKDLVKSPIQWRYLLNTCGTDFPIKTNAEMVQSLKHLNGKNSLESEIVESKNGRWQYHHNVTNFVKRTDVKKSPPPIKTPMFSGNAYFVVSREFVEHIFRSKEIQNFMEWEKDTYSPDEHMWATLQRMPSVPGSNPPNIKYEQSDMNAIARLVKWSYHEGDLKNGAPYPPCTGMHRRAVCVYGAGDLKWILQQHHLLANKFDPEVDDLAIKCMEAFL
;
A
#
# COMPACT_ATOMS: atom_id res chain seq x y z
N MET A 1 1.70 51.24 24.40
CA MET A 1 3.14 51.41 24.56
C MET A 1 3.70 50.11 25.13
N SER A 2 4.07 49.18 24.24
CA SER A 2 4.97 48.06 24.53
C SER A 2 5.53 47.60 23.18
N MET A 3 6.85 47.45 23.19
CA MET A 3 7.77 47.68 22.10
C MET A 3 8.05 46.37 21.35
N VAL A 4 7.97 46.43 20.02
CA VAL A 4 8.38 45.36 19.11
C VAL A 4 9.91 45.28 19.13
N LEU A 5 10.48 44.16 19.58
CA LEU A 5 11.90 43.86 19.40
C LEU A 5 12.12 43.20 18.02
N MET A 6 12.52 44.02 17.06
CA MET A 6 13.17 43.56 15.82
C MET A 6 14.62 43.21 16.14
N LEU A 7 14.98 41.93 16.06
CA LEU A 7 16.38 41.49 16.04
C LEU A 7 16.84 41.37 14.58
N ASN A 8 17.64 42.34 14.16
CA ASN A 8 18.43 42.31 12.93
C ASN A 8 19.59 41.32 13.07
N TYR A 9 19.69 40.33 12.18
CA TYR A 9 20.91 39.55 11.97
C TYR A 9 21.56 39.93 10.63
N PRO A 10 22.89 40.18 10.59
CA PRO A 10 23.60 40.58 9.38
C PRO A 10 24.08 39.39 8.56
N GLY A 11 24.12 39.58 7.23
CA GLY A 11 25.22 39.09 6.40
C GLY A 11 25.08 37.71 5.76
N GLN A 12 24.87 37.74 4.44
CA GLN A 12 25.04 36.63 3.50
C GLN A 12 26.34 35.84 3.75
N ARG A 13 26.22 34.50 3.82
CA ARG A 13 27.24 33.57 3.34
C ARG A 13 26.62 32.63 2.33
N THR A 14 26.88 32.95 1.07
CA THR A 14 26.71 32.08 -0.08
C THR A 14 27.69 30.90 0.03
N ASN A 15 27.17 29.70 0.27
CA ASN A 15 27.79 28.45 -0.14
C ASN A 15 26.70 27.37 -0.17
N CYS A 16 25.96 27.33 -1.28
CA CYS A 16 25.22 26.12 -1.64
C CYS A 16 26.23 25.00 -1.90
N PRO A 17 26.13 23.84 -1.25
CA PRO A 17 26.89 22.68 -1.65
C PRO A 17 26.56 22.39 -3.12
N HIS A 18 27.57 22.06 -3.91
CA HIS A 18 27.43 21.65 -5.30
C HIS A 18 26.23 20.71 -5.45
N LYS A 19 25.22 21.15 -6.22
CA LYS A 19 24.24 20.25 -6.84
C LYS A 19 25.05 19.32 -7.73
N GLU A 20 25.37 18.13 -7.24
CA GLU A 20 25.65 17.02 -8.15
C GLU A 20 24.43 16.95 -9.08
N LYS A 21 24.67 17.19 -10.36
CA LYS A 21 23.66 16.98 -11.39
C LYS A 21 23.31 15.49 -11.34
N LEU A 22 22.20 15.18 -10.71
CA LEU A 22 21.52 13.90 -10.86
C LEU A 22 21.19 13.79 -12.35
N VAL A 23 22.03 13.06 -13.10
CA VAL A 23 21.75 12.71 -14.48
C VAL A 23 20.68 11.63 -14.41
N LEU A 24 19.42 12.05 -14.33
CA LEU A 24 18.27 11.21 -14.64
C LEU A 24 18.39 10.89 -16.13
N ASN A 25 19.08 9.80 -16.48
CA ASN A 25 19.12 9.31 -17.85
C ASN A 25 17.68 8.97 -18.24
N GLN A 26 17.12 9.82 -19.10
CA GLN A 26 15.77 9.77 -19.64
C GLN A 26 15.50 8.40 -20.26
N SER A 27 14.65 7.59 -19.63
CA SER A 27 13.89 6.57 -20.35
C SER A 27 12.42 6.75 -19.98
N LEU A 28 11.61 6.93 -21.03
CA LEU A 28 10.31 7.62 -21.09
C LEU A 28 10.43 9.12 -20.79
N LYS A 29 10.85 9.93 -21.78
CA LYS A 29 10.45 11.36 -21.76
C LYS A 29 8.92 11.36 -21.74
N PRO A 30 8.27 11.77 -20.65
CA PRO A 30 6.82 11.81 -20.63
C PRO A 30 6.39 12.78 -21.74
N ASP A 31 5.39 12.41 -22.53
CA ASP A 31 4.81 13.34 -23.49
C ASP A 31 4.34 14.57 -22.70
N VAL A 32 4.96 15.72 -22.95
CA VAL A 32 4.69 16.97 -22.20
C VAL A 32 3.20 17.32 -22.28
N GLY A 33 2.53 16.95 -23.37
CA GLY A 33 1.07 17.07 -23.50
C GLY A 33 0.30 16.17 -22.54
N GLU A 34 0.76 14.91 -22.34
CA GLU A 34 0.16 13.96 -21.41
C GLU A 34 0.37 14.40 -19.95
N LEU A 35 1.56 14.89 -19.59
CA LEU A 35 1.82 15.45 -18.26
C LEU A 35 0.90 16.63 -17.94
N LYS A 36 0.77 17.58 -18.87
CA LYS A 36 -0.12 18.74 -18.70
C LYS A 36 -1.57 18.31 -18.54
N ALA A 37 -2.01 17.33 -19.33
CA ALA A 37 -3.36 16.81 -19.25
C ALA A 37 -3.61 16.02 -17.94
N CYS A 38 -2.63 15.27 -17.42
CA CYS A 38 -2.73 14.65 -16.09
C CYS A 38 -2.76 15.68 -14.96
N SER A 39 -1.90 16.71 -15.03
CA SER A 39 -1.93 17.84 -14.09
C SER A 39 -3.31 18.51 -14.06
N ALA A 40 -3.91 18.73 -15.23
CA ALA A 40 -5.24 19.30 -15.36
C ALA A 40 -6.33 18.43 -14.72
N ILE A 41 -6.29 17.11 -14.93
CA ILE A 41 -7.21 16.16 -14.28
C ILE A 41 -7.09 16.23 -12.75
N ILE A 42 -5.86 16.25 -12.24
CA ILE A 42 -5.57 16.28 -10.80
C ILE A 42 -5.97 17.61 -10.17
N GLN A 43 -5.71 18.73 -10.84
CA GLN A 43 -6.05 20.06 -10.34
C GLN A 43 -7.54 20.39 -10.55
N GLY A 44 -8.19 19.69 -11.48
CA GLY A 44 -9.53 20.01 -11.95
C GLY A 44 -9.59 21.34 -12.70
N ASP A 45 -8.48 21.71 -13.35
CA ASP A 45 -8.33 22.92 -14.15
C ASP A 45 -7.95 22.52 -15.58
N MET A 46 -8.87 22.77 -16.51
CA MET A 46 -8.71 22.39 -17.92
C MET A 46 -8.20 23.54 -18.79
N ASP A 47 -7.94 24.70 -18.20
CA ASP A 47 -7.49 25.87 -18.94
C ASP A 47 -6.06 25.66 -19.47
N GLY A 48 -5.86 25.92 -20.76
CA GLY A 48 -4.56 25.75 -21.43
C GLY A 48 -4.18 24.29 -21.76
N VAL A 49 -5.05 23.30 -21.53
CA VAL A 49 -4.83 21.93 -21.97
C VAL A 49 -5.07 21.80 -23.48
N ASP A 50 -4.08 21.28 -24.21
CA ASP A 50 -4.26 20.95 -25.63
C ASP A 50 -5.35 19.87 -25.79
N LYS A 51 -6.41 20.22 -26.52
CA LYS A 51 -7.54 19.32 -26.83
C LYS A 51 -7.11 18.03 -27.52
N ASN A 52 -6.03 18.06 -28.32
CA ASN A 52 -5.53 16.87 -29.00
C ASN A 52 -4.77 15.95 -28.04
N ALA A 53 -3.90 16.51 -27.19
CA ALA A 53 -3.26 15.76 -26.12
C ALA A 53 -4.29 15.13 -25.17
N PHE A 54 -5.32 15.89 -24.76
CA PHE A 54 -6.39 15.39 -23.91
C PHE A 54 -7.20 14.26 -24.58
N ARG A 55 -7.53 14.39 -25.87
CA ARG A 55 -8.20 13.31 -26.63
C ARG A 55 -7.33 12.06 -26.74
N LYS A 56 -6.01 12.21 -26.98
CA LYS A 56 -5.07 11.08 -27.00
C LYS A 56 -5.02 10.39 -25.64
N LEU A 57 -4.97 11.18 -24.57
CA LEU A 57 -4.96 10.68 -23.20
C LEU A 57 -6.27 9.95 -22.84
N LEU A 58 -7.43 10.49 -23.20
CA LEU A 58 -8.73 9.84 -23.01
C LEU A 58 -8.87 8.53 -23.80
N LYS A 59 -8.24 8.42 -24.99
CA LYS A 59 -8.19 7.14 -25.72
C LYS A 59 -7.43 6.05 -24.93
N SER A 60 -6.56 6.45 -23.99
CA SER A 60 -5.85 5.50 -23.14
C SER A 60 -6.65 5.03 -21.92
N LYS A 61 -7.82 5.64 -21.62
CA LYS A 61 -8.70 5.26 -20.50
C LYS A 61 -9.01 3.76 -20.46
N LYS A 62 -9.28 3.15 -21.62
CA LYS A 62 -9.43 1.69 -21.78
C LYS A 62 -8.33 1.18 -22.69
N ARG A 63 -7.17 0.86 -22.11
CA ARG A 63 -6.05 0.29 -22.87
C ARG A 63 -6.43 -1.12 -23.35
N LYS A 64 -6.31 -1.36 -24.66
CA LYS A 64 -6.73 -2.62 -25.29
C LYS A 64 -5.76 -3.80 -25.08
N SER A 65 -4.51 -3.53 -24.70
CA SER A 65 -3.48 -4.56 -24.50
C SER A 65 -2.59 -4.17 -23.33
N LEU A 66 -2.65 -4.98 -22.27
CA LEU A 66 -1.71 -4.97 -21.16
C LEU A 66 -0.43 -5.73 -21.55
N LEU A 67 0.67 -5.44 -20.86
CA LEU A 67 1.93 -6.17 -20.99
C LEU A 67 1.76 -7.56 -20.37
N SER A 68 2.10 -8.59 -21.15
CA SER A 68 1.99 -9.98 -20.73
C SER A 68 3.20 -10.46 -19.94
N GLU A 69 3.07 -11.63 -19.32
CA GLU A 69 4.15 -12.33 -18.63
C GLU A 69 5.33 -12.58 -19.58
N SER A 70 5.06 -12.97 -20.84
CA SER A 70 6.10 -13.18 -21.87
C SER A 70 6.90 -11.91 -22.17
N PHE A 71 6.27 -10.73 -22.13
CA PHE A 71 6.99 -9.47 -22.28
C PHE A 71 8.03 -9.31 -21.17
N TYR A 72 7.64 -9.56 -19.91
CA TYR A 72 8.55 -9.43 -18.76
C TYR A 72 9.65 -10.49 -18.77
N LEU A 73 9.35 -11.73 -19.13
CA LEU A 73 10.36 -12.78 -19.31
C LEU A 73 11.40 -12.43 -20.37
N ASN A 74 11.02 -11.71 -21.43
CA ASN A 74 11.97 -11.27 -22.44
C ASN A 74 12.73 -10.01 -22.02
N ALA A 75 12.05 -9.01 -21.45
CA ALA A 75 12.64 -7.73 -21.07
C ALA A 75 13.70 -7.89 -19.96
N THR A 76 13.47 -8.79 -19.00
CA THR A 76 14.36 -9.03 -17.84
C THR A 76 15.59 -9.88 -18.15
N LYS A 77 15.75 -10.38 -19.39
CA LYS A 77 16.99 -11.06 -19.83
C LYS A 77 18.22 -10.14 -19.74
N ASP A 78 18.01 -8.85 -19.94
CA ASP A 78 18.99 -7.80 -19.65
C ASP A 78 18.43 -6.92 -18.55
N CYS A 79 18.78 -7.21 -17.29
CA CYS A 79 18.31 -6.45 -16.15
C CYS A 79 18.73 -4.97 -16.20
N SER A 80 19.90 -4.65 -16.77
CA SER A 80 20.36 -3.26 -16.86
C SER A 80 19.47 -2.46 -17.81
N SER A 81 19.12 -3.05 -18.95
CA SER A 81 18.17 -2.44 -19.88
C SER A 81 16.75 -2.43 -19.33
N TYR A 82 16.28 -3.51 -18.70
CA TYR A 82 14.97 -3.56 -18.05
C TYR A 82 14.79 -2.43 -17.03
N VAL A 83 15.70 -2.34 -16.06
CA VAL A 83 15.65 -1.34 -14.99
C VAL A 83 15.65 0.09 -15.56
N ARG A 84 16.53 0.35 -16.54
CA ARG A 84 16.61 1.65 -17.23
C ARG A 84 15.35 1.96 -18.02
N ASP A 85 14.92 1.05 -18.89
CA ASP A 85 13.86 1.27 -19.88
C ASP A 85 12.46 1.25 -19.24
N ARG A 86 12.31 0.56 -18.11
CA ARG A 86 11.09 0.60 -17.30
C ARG A 86 11.04 1.76 -16.32
N GLY A 87 12.14 2.50 -16.14
CA GLY A 87 12.18 3.71 -15.33
C GLY A 87 12.25 3.48 -13.83
N PHE A 88 12.95 2.44 -13.38
CA PHE A 88 13.18 2.23 -11.94
C PHE A 88 14.16 3.27 -11.39
N LEU A 89 13.82 3.87 -10.25
CA LEU A 89 14.70 4.82 -9.55
C LEU A 89 15.76 4.04 -8.76
N MET A 90 16.95 3.88 -9.34
CA MET A 90 18.07 3.14 -8.75
C MET A 90 18.96 3.97 -7.83
N VAL A 91 18.56 5.19 -7.51
CA VAL A 91 19.32 6.13 -6.69
C VAL A 91 18.46 6.65 -5.54
N SER A 92 19.08 6.89 -4.39
CA SER A 92 18.38 7.55 -3.28
C SER A 92 18.30 9.05 -3.56
N LEU A 93 17.10 9.63 -3.48
CA LEU A 93 16.87 11.03 -3.83
C LEU A 93 17.22 12.00 -2.68
N SER A 94 17.27 11.50 -1.45
CA SER A 94 17.67 12.29 -0.29
C SER A 94 18.31 11.43 0.80
N ARG A 95 19.16 12.06 1.62
CA ARG A 95 19.70 11.43 2.83
C ARG A 95 18.59 11.05 3.81
N GLU A 96 17.54 11.86 3.86
CA GLU A 96 16.40 11.63 4.75
C GLU A 96 15.73 10.28 4.47
N GLU A 97 15.49 9.99 3.19
CA GLU A 97 14.91 8.73 2.76
C GLU A 97 15.88 7.56 2.98
N LYS A 98 17.16 7.74 2.64
CA LYS A 98 18.20 6.71 2.83
C LYS A 98 18.31 6.25 4.29
N ASP A 99 18.20 7.18 5.23
CA ASP A 99 18.33 6.94 6.66
C ASP A 99 17.02 6.43 7.30
N PHE A 100 15.93 6.32 6.52
CA PHE A 100 14.63 5.82 6.96
C PHE A 100 14.05 4.75 6.01
N PRO A 101 14.63 3.54 5.95
CA PRO A 101 14.15 2.52 5.03
C PRO A 101 12.76 1.98 5.41
N ILE A 102 11.95 1.71 4.39
CA ILE A 102 10.61 1.12 4.49
C ILE A 102 10.66 -0.32 3.98
N ALA A 103 9.95 -1.21 4.66
CA ALA A 103 9.69 -2.57 4.21
C ALA A 103 8.29 -2.69 3.59
N TYR A 104 8.18 -3.51 2.54
CA TYR A 104 6.90 -3.83 1.92
C TYR A 104 6.63 -5.33 1.90
N SER A 105 5.40 -5.73 2.24
CA SER A 105 4.87 -7.08 2.02
C SER A 105 3.84 -7.02 0.89
N MET A 106 4.17 -7.54 -0.28
CA MET A 106 3.34 -7.44 -1.49
C MET A 106 2.67 -8.78 -1.79
N VAL A 107 1.37 -8.89 -1.54
CA VAL A 107 0.61 -10.13 -1.80
C VAL A 107 -0.09 -10.04 -3.15
N ILE A 108 0.34 -10.87 -4.12
CA ILE A 108 -0.12 -10.82 -5.51
C ILE A 108 -0.51 -12.21 -6.03
N HIS A 109 -1.41 -12.24 -7.03
CA HIS A 109 -1.84 -13.50 -7.66
C HIS A 109 -2.09 -13.42 -9.17
N GLU A 110 -2.16 -12.21 -9.75
CA GLU A 110 -2.43 -11.99 -11.18
C GLU A 110 -1.98 -10.58 -11.61
N LYS A 111 -2.20 -10.22 -12.89
CA LYS A 111 -1.96 -8.89 -13.48
C LYS A 111 -0.52 -8.42 -13.35
N ILE A 112 0.38 -9.08 -14.07
CA ILE A 112 1.83 -8.84 -13.99
C ILE A 112 2.24 -7.39 -14.27
N GLU A 113 1.57 -6.70 -15.19
CA GLU A 113 1.82 -5.27 -15.43
C GLU A 113 1.44 -4.40 -14.23
N MET A 114 0.34 -4.70 -13.53
CA MET A 114 -0.04 -3.93 -12.35
C MET A 114 0.95 -4.14 -11.20
N PHE A 115 1.46 -5.38 -11.04
CA PHE A 115 2.54 -5.65 -10.09
C PHE A 115 3.79 -4.83 -10.40
N GLU A 116 4.27 -4.82 -11.66
CA GLU A 116 5.46 -4.05 -12.04
C GLU A 116 5.26 -2.54 -11.83
N ARG A 117 4.09 -2.01 -12.19
CA ARG A 117 3.78 -0.59 -12.01
C ARG A 117 3.74 -0.19 -10.54
N LEU A 118 3.08 -0.99 -9.70
CA LEU A 118 3.09 -0.77 -8.26
C LEU A 118 4.52 -0.83 -7.72
N LEU A 119 5.27 -1.90 -8.03
CA LEU A 119 6.65 -2.08 -7.57
C LEU A 119 7.51 -0.89 -7.98
N ARG A 120 7.47 -0.48 -9.25
CA ARG A 120 8.21 0.69 -9.74
C ARG A 120 7.85 1.96 -8.98
N ALA A 121 6.56 2.23 -8.78
CA ALA A 121 6.09 3.45 -8.12
C ALA A 121 6.51 3.57 -6.66
N ILE A 122 6.77 2.45 -5.97
CA ILE A 122 7.25 2.43 -4.58
C ILE A 122 8.73 2.09 -4.45
N TYR A 123 9.43 1.77 -5.55
CA TYR A 123 10.79 1.25 -5.51
C TYR A 123 11.81 2.34 -5.16
N THR A 124 12.66 2.05 -4.19
CA THR A 124 13.91 2.76 -3.92
C THR A 124 14.99 1.76 -3.54
N PRO A 125 16.29 2.06 -3.77
CA PRO A 125 17.37 1.11 -3.50
C PRO A 125 17.65 0.88 -2.01
N HIS A 126 17.19 1.77 -1.13
CA HIS A 126 17.42 1.66 0.32
C HIS A 126 16.29 0.94 1.06
N ASN A 127 15.09 0.84 0.49
CA ASN A 127 13.96 0.07 1.04
C ASN A 127 14.12 -1.44 0.83
N VAL A 128 13.18 -2.25 1.32
CA VAL A 128 13.15 -3.71 1.12
C VAL A 128 11.75 -4.22 0.78
N TYR A 129 11.65 -5.18 -0.14
CA TYR A 129 10.38 -5.65 -0.68
C TYR A 129 10.32 -7.17 -0.66
N CYS A 130 9.33 -7.70 0.06
CA CYS A 130 8.97 -9.12 0.00
C CYS A 130 7.73 -9.29 -0.87
N VAL A 131 7.79 -10.20 -1.84
CA VAL A 131 6.68 -10.51 -2.75
C VAL A 131 6.16 -11.91 -2.43
N HIS A 132 4.92 -11.99 -1.95
CA HIS A 132 4.21 -13.25 -1.79
C HIS A 132 3.34 -13.50 -3.02
N VAL A 133 3.71 -14.50 -3.82
CA VAL A 133 2.94 -14.97 -4.98
C VAL A 133 2.03 -16.13 -4.56
N ASP A 134 0.73 -16.05 -4.83
CA ASP A 134 -0.19 -17.16 -4.55
C ASP A 134 0.26 -18.44 -5.27
N GLN A 135 0.28 -19.57 -4.54
CA GLN A 135 0.63 -20.87 -5.11
C GLN A 135 -0.30 -21.29 -6.26
N LYS A 136 -1.53 -20.80 -6.29
CA LYS A 136 -2.52 -21.10 -7.34
C LYS A 136 -2.34 -20.27 -8.61
N SER A 137 -1.48 -19.25 -8.60
CA SER A 137 -1.21 -18.45 -9.80
C SER A 137 -0.62 -19.32 -10.92
N PRO A 138 -0.90 -18.99 -12.20
CA PRO A 138 -0.30 -19.67 -13.34
C PRO A 138 1.23 -19.69 -13.26
N GLU A 139 1.88 -20.76 -13.73
CA GLU A 139 3.35 -20.85 -13.60
C GLU A 139 4.07 -19.74 -14.37
N ILE A 140 3.58 -19.37 -15.56
CA ILE A 140 4.13 -18.25 -16.34
C ILE A 140 4.08 -16.91 -15.57
N PHE A 141 3.07 -16.71 -14.72
CA PHE A 141 2.98 -15.54 -13.85
C PHE A 141 4.07 -15.59 -12.77
N LYS A 142 4.24 -16.73 -12.11
CA LYS A 142 5.29 -16.93 -11.11
C LYS A 142 6.69 -16.74 -11.71
N GLU A 143 6.93 -17.27 -12.91
CA GLU A 143 8.19 -17.08 -13.64
C GLU A 143 8.44 -15.60 -13.97
N ALA A 144 7.43 -14.88 -14.45
CA ALA A 144 7.56 -13.45 -14.72
C ALA A 144 7.86 -12.64 -13.45
N VAL A 145 7.20 -12.96 -12.32
CA VAL A 145 7.53 -12.34 -11.02
C VAL A 145 8.97 -12.64 -10.62
N ARG A 146 9.42 -13.91 -10.70
CA ARG A 146 10.82 -14.29 -10.43
C ARG A 146 11.78 -13.46 -11.30
N ALA A 147 11.50 -13.36 -12.58
CA ALA A 147 12.34 -12.63 -13.53
C ALA A 147 12.44 -11.13 -13.17
N ILE A 148 11.32 -10.46 -12.87
CA ILE A 148 11.30 -9.06 -12.42
C ILE A 148 12.09 -8.89 -11.12
N THR A 149 11.81 -9.71 -10.09
CA THR A 149 12.46 -9.59 -8.78
C THR A 149 13.97 -9.84 -8.85
N SER A 150 14.43 -10.73 -9.74
CA SER A 150 15.86 -11.03 -9.92
C SER A 150 16.69 -9.84 -10.41
N CYS A 151 16.06 -8.84 -11.03
CA CYS A 151 16.74 -7.63 -11.49
C CYS A 151 16.94 -6.57 -10.39
N LEU A 152 16.43 -6.78 -9.18
CA LEU A 152 16.44 -5.80 -8.09
C LEU A 152 16.96 -6.45 -6.80
N THR A 153 18.09 -5.98 -6.28
CA THR A 153 18.83 -6.66 -5.19
C THR A 153 18.12 -6.65 -3.84
N ASN A 154 17.19 -5.73 -3.63
CA ASN A 154 16.42 -5.55 -2.41
C ASN A 154 14.95 -5.99 -2.54
N VAL A 155 14.62 -6.72 -3.61
CA VAL A 155 13.30 -7.33 -3.84
C VAL A 155 13.47 -8.84 -3.88
N PHE A 156 12.65 -9.56 -3.12
CA PHE A 156 12.71 -11.03 -3.09
C PHE A 156 11.32 -11.65 -2.96
N ILE A 157 11.19 -12.89 -3.44
CA ILE A 157 9.98 -13.68 -3.24
C ILE A 157 10.02 -14.31 -1.84
N ALA A 158 8.88 -14.31 -1.14
CA ALA A 158 8.75 -14.93 0.18
C ALA A 158 9.23 -16.39 0.15
N SER A 159 9.98 -16.80 1.18
CA SER A 159 10.51 -18.16 1.31
C SER A 159 9.43 -19.23 1.46
N LYS A 160 8.23 -18.82 1.91
CA LYS A 160 7.04 -19.67 2.00
C LYS A 160 5.86 -19.00 1.33
N LEU A 161 5.29 -19.69 0.35
CA LEU A 161 4.10 -19.28 -0.39
C LEU A 161 2.89 -20.06 0.10
N GLU A 162 1.74 -19.40 0.21
CA GLU A 162 0.46 -19.97 0.59
C GLU A 162 -0.48 -20.05 -0.62
N SER A 163 -1.39 -21.03 -0.61
CA SER A 163 -2.56 -21.07 -1.47
C SER A 163 -3.65 -20.21 -0.83
N VAL A 164 -3.83 -18.96 -1.29
CA VAL A 164 -4.66 -18.00 -0.56
C VAL A 164 -6.14 -18.19 -0.89
N ILE A 165 -6.93 -18.55 0.12
CA ILE A 165 -8.38 -18.69 0.03
C ILE A 165 -9.02 -17.45 0.63
N TYR A 166 -9.97 -16.86 -0.12
CA TYR A 166 -10.68 -15.66 0.31
C TYR A 166 -11.32 -15.85 1.69
N ALA A 167 -11.20 -14.84 2.56
CA ALA A 167 -11.69 -14.82 3.93
C ALA A 167 -11.07 -15.88 4.88
N SER A 168 -9.97 -16.54 4.50
CA SER A 168 -9.31 -17.54 5.37
C SER A 168 -7.98 -17.03 5.93
N TRP A 169 -7.49 -17.74 6.96
CA TRP A 169 -6.16 -17.52 7.57
C TRP A 169 -5.02 -17.42 6.56
N SER A 170 -5.10 -18.11 5.43
CA SER A 170 -4.05 -18.09 4.40
C SER A 170 -3.71 -16.68 3.90
N ARG A 171 -4.67 -15.74 3.91
CA ARG A 171 -4.41 -14.33 3.56
C ARG A 171 -3.52 -13.66 4.60
N VAL A 172 -3.77 -13.91 5.89
CA VAL A 172 -2.93 -13.42 7.00
C VAL A 172 -1.55 -14.08 6.97
N GLN A 173 -1.52 -15.39 6.74
CA GLN A 173 -0.28 -16.17 6.69
C GLN A 173 0.67 -15.70 5.58
N ALA A 174 0.15 -15.24 4.44
CA ALA A 174 0.94 -14.65 3.36
C ALA A 174 1.76 -13.44 3.84
N ASP A 175 1.14 -12.52 4.58
CA ASP A 175 1.84 -11.36 5.18
C ASP A 175 2.82 -11.81 6.28
N ILE A 176 2.44 -12.77 7.13
CA ILE A 176 3.32 -13.30 8.18
C ILE A 176 4.56 -13.97 7.58
N ASN A 177 4.44 -14.67 6.45
CA ASN A 177 5.57 -15.27 5.76
C ASN A 177 6.54 -14.19 5.27
N CYS A 178 6.02 -13.11 4.67
CA CYS A 178 6.86 -11.97 4.30
C CYS A 178 7.50 -11.28 5.50
N MET A 179 6.73 -11.03 6.56
CA MET A 179 7.24 -10.48 7.83
C MET A 179 8.44 -11.29 8.35
N LYS A 180 8.33 -12.63 8.34
CA LYS A 180 9.38 -13.54 8.82
C LYS A 180 10.67 -13.43 8.02
N ASP A 181 10.60 -13.11 6.74
CA ASP A 181 11.79 -12.94 5.90
C ASP A 181 12.33 -11.52 5.95
N LEU A 182 11.45 -10.52 6.02
CA LEU A 182 11.82 -9.11 6.16
C LEU A 182 12.61 -8.84 7.44
N VAL A 183 12.27 -9.46 8.57
CA VAL A 183 13.03 -9.29 9.83
C VAL A 183 14.47 -9.82 9.74
N LYS A 184 14.75 -10.75 8.81
CA LYS A 184 16.10 -11.29 8.56
C LYS A 184 16.90 -10.43 7.58
N SER A 185 16.26 -9.46 6.93
CA SER A 185 16.93 -8.58 5.97
C SER A 185 18.08 -7.81 6.65
N PRO A 186 19.24 -7.66 5.99
CA PRO A 186 20.31 -6.81 6.51
C PRO A 186 19.89 -5.33 6.56
N ILE A 187 18.89 -4.93 5.77
CA ILE A 187 18.36 -3.57 5.74
C ILE A 187 17.65 -3.28 7.06
N GLN A 188 18.08 -2.23 7.75
CA GLN A 188 17.52 -1.79 9.03
C GLN A 188 16.27 -0.92 8.83
N TRP A 189 15.25 -1.51 8.20
CA TRP A 189 13.97 -0.85 7.94
C TRP A 189 13.22 -0.52 9.23
N ARG A 190 12.38 0.52 9.16
CA ARG A 190 11.68 1.13 10.31
C ARG A 190 10.22 0.73 10.41
N TYR A 191 9.53 0.72 9.27
CA TYR A 191 8.11 0.41 9.17
C TYR A 191 7.85 -0.59 8.05
N LEU A 192 6.83 -1.43 8.25
CA LEU A 192 6.27 -2.34 7.27
C LEU A 192 4.91 -1.84 6.81
N LEU A 193 4.75 -1.75 5.49
CA LEU A 193 3.49 -1.50 4.81
C LEU A 193 3.16 -2.75 3.99
N ASN A 194 2.00 -3.36 4.19
CA ASN A 194 1.55 -4.41 3.27
C ASN A 194 0.80 -3.82 2.07
N THR A 195 0.76 -4.54 0.96
CA THR A 195 0.02 -4.18 -0.25
C THR A 195 -0.61 -5.42 -0.88
N CYS A 196 -1.61 -5.20 -1.72
CA CYS A 196 -2.14 -6.16 -2.67
C CYS A 196 -1.88 -5.69 -4.11
N GLY A 197 -2.05 -6.58 -5.08
CA GLY A 197 -1.80 -6.30 -6.51
C GLY A 197 -2.70 -5.25 -7.18
N THR A 198 -3.60 -4.59 -6.44
CA THR A 198 -4.48 -3.51 -6.96
C THR A 198 -4.32 -2.20 -6.19
N ASP A 199 -3.33 -2.13 -5.29
CA ASP A 199 -2.97 -0.90 -4.62
C ASP A 199 -2.11 0.00 -5.50
N PHE A 200 -2.13 1.30 -5.20
CA PHE A 200 -1.19 2.25 -5.77
C PHE A 200 -0.81 3.32 -4.73
N PRO A 201 0.44 3.80 -4.69
CA PRO A 201 0.81 4.90 -3.82
C PRO A 201 0.05 6.18 -4.18
N ILE A 202 -0.19 7.03 -3.18
CA ILE A 202 -0.72 8.40 -3.37
C ILE A 202 0.18 9.45 -2.69
N LYS A 203 1.39 9.03 -2.34
CA LYS A 203 2.48 9.79 -1.72
C LYS A 203 3.80 9.29 -2.32
N THR A 204 4.75 10.20 -2.50
CA THR A 204 6.13 9.88 -2.83
C THR A 204 6.81 9.16 -1.67
N ASN A 205 7.95 8.49 -1.92
CA ASN A 205 8.71 7.86 -0.83
C ASN A 205 9.14 8.88 0.25
N ALA A 206 9.50 10.10 -0.14
CA ALA A 206 9.82 11.18 0.81
C ALA A 206 8.62 11.57 1.70
N GLU A 207 7.43 11.74 1.13
CA GLU A 207 6.21 12.02 1.89
C GLU A 207 5.80 10.84 2.79
N MET A 208 5.99 9.60 2.33
CA MET A 208 5.78 8.41 3.17
C MET A 208 6.76 8.42 4.36
N VAL A 209 8.06 8.65 4.12
CA VAL A 209 9.07 8.76 5.19
C VAL A 209 8.69 9.83 6.20
N GLN A 210 8.28 11.01 5.75
CA GLN A 210 7.81 12.08 6.65
C GLN A 210 6.60 11.64 7.46
N SER A 211 5.58 11.08 6.83
CA SER A 211 4.37 10.60 7.52
C SER A 211 4.70 9.54 8.58
N LEU A 212 5.59 8.59 8.26
CA LEU A 212 6.01 7.53 9.16
C LEU A 212 6.85 8.06 10.34
N LYS A 213 7.69 9.08 10.13
CA LYS A 213 8.41 9.76 11.22
C LYS A 213 7.45 10.42 12.21
N HIS A 214 6.36 11.02 11.73
CA HIS A 214 5.35 11.64 12.60
C HIS A 214 4.61 10.62 13.48
N LEU A 215 4.59 9.34 13.12
CA LEU A 215 4.05 8.29 13.99
C LEU A 215 4.91 8.05 15.23
N ASN A 216 6.18 8.48 15.25
CA ASN A 216 7.06 8.41 16.42
C ASN A 216 7.06 7.03 17.12
N GLY A 217 7.19 5.95 16.33
CA GLY A 217 7.20 4.57 16.82
C GLY A 217 5.82 3.95 17.07
N LYS A 218 4.73 4.69 16.86
CA LYS A 218 3.36 4.15 16.84
C LYS A 218 3.04 3.50 15.49
N ASN A 219 2.06 2.61 15.50
CA ASN A 219 1.49 2.02 14.28
C ASN A 219 0.25 2.83 13.83
N SER A 220 -0.22 2.61 12.61
CA SER A 220 -1.47 3.16 12.10
C SER A 220 -2.21 2.14 11.24
N LEU A 221 -3.41 1.77 11.68
CA LEU A 221 -4.33 0.87 10.99
C LEU A 221 -5.74 1.04 11.57
N GLU A 222 -6.75 0.66 10.79
CA GLU A 222 -8.14 0.67 11.24
C GLU A 222 -8.31 -0.26 12.45
N SER A 223 -8.96 0.24 13.50
CA SER A 223 -9.22 -0.49 14.74
C SER A 223 -10.39 0.14 15.49
N GLU A 224 -11.57 -0.44 15.32
CA GLU A 224 -12.86 0.05 15.82
C GLU A 224 -13.67 -1.07 16.49
N ILE A 225 -14.63 -0.68 17.33
CA ILE A 225 -15.62 -1.60 17.90
C ILE A 225 -16.79 -1.73 16.91
N VAL A 226 -16.92 -2.90 16.30
CA VAL A 226 -18.00 -3.20 15.34
C VAL A 226 -18.72 -4.48 15.72
N GLU A 227 -19.73 -4.36 16.57
CA GLU A 227 -20.43 -5.52 17.16
C GLU A 227 -21.12 -6.41 16.12
N SER A 228 -21.57 -5.84 15.00
CA SER A 228 -22.23 -6.58 13.91
C SER A 228 -21.31 -7.60 13.24
N LYS A 229 -19.98 -7.46 13.38
CA LYS A 229 -18.98 -8.42 12.84
C LYS A 229 -18.61 -9.54 13.81
N ASN A 230 -19.09 -9.52 15.06
CA ASN A 230 -18.69 -10.49 16.10
C ASN A 230 -18.92 -11.96 15.71
N GLY A 231 -19.93 -12.23 14.87
CA GLY A 231 -20.23 -13.58 14.38
C GLY A 231 -19.09 -14.24 13.60
N ARG A 232 -18.10 -13.47 13.12
CA ARG A 232 -16.95 -13.95 12.35
C ARG A 232 -15.93 -14.74 13.17
N TRP A 233 -15.85 -14.50 14.48
CA TRP A 233 -14.91 -15.18 15.37
C TRP A 233 -15.58 -15.91 16.54
N GLN A 234 -16.91 -15.89 16.62
CA GLN A 234 -17.67 -16.65 17.63
C GLN A 234 -17.79 -18.15 17.32
N TYR A 235 -17.61 -18.55 16.06
CA TYR A 235 -17.81 -19.92 15.59
C TYR A 235 -16.58 -20.42 14.84
N HIS A 236 -16.36 -21.74 14.86
CA HIS A 236 -15.35 -22.38 14.03
C HIS A 236 -15.75 -22.32 12.56
N HIS A 237 -14.79 -22.15 11.68
CA HIS A 237 -14.98 -22.15 10.23
C HIS A 237 -14.11 -23.21 9.58
N ASN A 238 -14.71 -24.00 8.69
CA ASN A 238 -13.98 -24.97 7.88
C ASN A 238 -13.52 -24.31 6.59
N VAL A 239 -12.25 -24.51 6.24
CA VAL A 239 -11.65 -24.01 5.01
C VAL A 239 -11.63 -25.14 3.98
N THR A 240 -12.40 -24.96 2.91
CA THR A 240 -12.35 -25.82 1.71
C THR A 240 -11.91 -24.96 0.53
N ASN A 241 -12.63 -24.95 -0.60
CA ASN A 241 -12.46 -23.93 -1.64
C ASN A 241 -13.01 -22.56 -1.21
N PHE A 242 -13.89 -22.55 -0.21
CA PHE A 242 -14.42 -21.36 0.45
C PHE A 242 -14.48 -21.61 1.96
N VAL A 243 -14.60 -20.52 2.72
CA VAL A 243 -14.73 -20.57 4.19
C VAL A 243 -16.21 -20.73 4.55
N LYS A 244 -16.54 -21.78 5.29
CA LYS A 244 -17.91 -22.07 5.74
C LYS A 244 -17.98 -22.08 7.26
N ARG A 245 -18.87 -21.26 7.82
CA ARG A 245 -19.18 -21.27 9.26
C ARG A 245 -19.76 -22.63 9.67
N THR A 246 -19.30 -23.16 10.78
CA THR A 246 -19.87 -24.34 11.44
C THR A 246 -20.81 -23.90 12.57
N ASP A 247 -21.59 -24.83 13.11
CA ASP A 247 -22.44 -24.57 14.29
C ASP A 247 -21.67 -24.72 15.62
N VAL A 248 -20.36 -24.98 15.56
CA VAL A 248 -19.52 -25.15 16.75
C VAL A 248 -19.01 -23.80 17.23
N LYS A 249 -19.37 -23.41 18.46
CA LYS A 249 -18.91 -22.18 19.09
C LYS A 249 -17.43 -22.30 19.50
N LYS A 250 -16.64 -21.26 19.23
CA LYS A 250 -15.24 -21.18 19.66
C LYS A 250 -15.12 -20.89 21.16
N SER A 251 -13.99 -21.28 21.74
CA SER A 251 -13.57 -20.74 23.03
C SER A 251 -13.36 -19.22 22.96
N PRO A 252 -13.44 -18.49 24.09
CA PRO A 252 -13.03 -17.09 24.12
C PRO A 252 -11.59 -16.89 23.60
N PRO A 253 -11.28 -15.74 22.98
CA PRO A 253 -9.92 -15.42 22.58
C PRO A 253 -8.94 -15.55 23.76
N PRO A 254 -7.74 -16.14 23.57
CA PRO A 254 -6.75 -16.34 24.64
C PRO A 254 -5.97 -15.05 24.96
N ILE A 255 -6.66 -13.92 25.04
CA ILE A 255 -6.13 -12.58 25.32
C ILE A 255 -7.04 -11.86 26.32
N LYS A 256 -6.48 -10.89 27.06
CA LYS A 256 -7.26 -10.06 28.01
C LYS A 256 -7.96 -8.87 27.34
N THR A 257 -7.49 -8.51 26.15
CA THR A 257 -7.97 -7.34 25.40
C THR A 257 -9.20 -7.73 24.59
N PRO A 258 -10.23 -6.87 24.45
CA PRO A 258 -11.35 -7.11 23.55
C PRO A 258 -10.90 -7.32 22.10
N MET A 259 -11.77 -7.95 21.31
CA MET A 259 -11.62 -8.01 19.86
C MET A 259 -12.00 -6.67 19.22
N PHE A 260 -11.25 -6.25 18.21
CA PHE A 260 -11.52 -5.05 17.41
C PHE A 260 -11.62 -5.42 15.94
N SER A 261 -12.38 -4.62 15.19
CA SER A 261 -12.51 -4.76 13.73
C SER A 261 -11.65 -3.73 13.02
N GLY A 262 -11.20 -4.09 11.82
CA GLY A 262 -10.55 -3.19 10.90
C GLY A 262 -10.49 -3.81 9.51
N ASN A 263 -9.38 -3.60 8.82
CA ASN A 263 -9.13 -4.18 7.51
C ASN A 263 -7.75 -4.86 7.43
N ALA A 264 -7.49 -5.50 6.28
CA ALA A 264 -6.27 -6.29 6.05
C ALA A 264 -4.99 -5.45 5.94
N TYR A 265 -5.07 -4.13 5.86
CA TYR A 265 -3.95 -3.24 5.54
C TYR A 265 -3.46 -2.47 6.77
N PHE A 266 -2.14 -2.34 6.88
CA PHE A 266 -1.53 -1.75 8.06
C PHE A 266 -0.24 -1.01 7.75
N VAL A 267 0.10 -0.09 8.66
CA VAL A 267 1.43 0.53 8.82
C VAL A 267 1.91 0.16 10.22
N VAL A 268 2.92 -0.70 10.32
CA VAL A 268 3.42 -1.20 11.63
C VAL A 268 4.93 -1.04 11.75
N SER A 269 5.42 -0.78 12.96
CA SER A 269 6.85 -0.67 13.23
C SER A 269 7.57 -2.01 13.11
N ARG A 270 8.90 -1.98 12.94
CA ARG A 270 9.72 -3.21 12.99
C ARG A 270 9.58 -3.93 14.33
N GLU A 271 9.50 -3.19 15.43
CA GLU A 271 9.33 -3.75 16.77
C GLU A 271 8.01 -4.50 16.91
N PHE A 272 6.92 -4.01 16.29
CA PHE A 272 5.66 -4.73 16.21
C PHE A 272 5.87 -6.09 15.52
N VAL A 273 6.50 -6.08 14.34
CA VAL A 273 6.74 -7.30 13.54
C VAL A 273 7.65 -8.29 14.27
N GLU A 274 8.70 -7.84 14.95
CA GLU A 274 9.53 -8.74 15.75
C GLU A 274 8.76 -9.33 16.94
N HIS A 275 7.89 -8.54 17.55
CA HIS A 275 7.13 -8.94 18.74
C HIS A 275 6.13 -10.05 18.44
N ILE A 276 5.46 -10.07 17.27
CA ILE A 276 4.52 -11.16 16.92
C ILE A 276 5.19 -12.53 16.90
N PHE A 277 6.50 -12.59 16.60
CA PHE A 277 7.27 -13.84 16.57
C PHE A 277 7.85 -14.23 17.93
N ARG A 278 7.99 -13.28 18.87
CA ARG A 278 8.57 -13.51 20.21
C ARG A 278 7.52 -13.77 21.29
N SER A 279 6.34 -13.17 21.19
CA SER A 279 5.30 -13.22 22.22
C SER A 279 4.48 -14.50 22.17
N LYS A 280 4.50 -15.29 23.25
CA LYS A 280 3.70 -16.52 23.35
C LYS A 280 2.20 -16.24 23.40
N GLU A 281 1.79 -15.13 24.00
CA GLU A 281 0.39 -14.68 24.01
C GLU A 281 -0.11 -14.45 22.58
N ILE A 282 0.68 -13.73 21.76
CA ILE A 282 0.32 -13.45 20.36
C ILE A 282 0.34 -14.71 19.52
N GLN A 283 1.32 -15.59 19.69
CA GLN A 283 1.34 -16.88 18.98
C GLN A 283 0.11 -17.73 19.29
N ASN A 284 -0.32 -17.78 20.56
CA ASN A 284 -1.53 -18.51 20.95
C ASN A 284 -2.79 -17.83 20.38
N PHE A 285 -2.83 -16.50 20.32
CA PHE A 285 -3.92 -15.76 19.69
C PHE A 285 -4.00 -16.00 18.17
N MET A 286 -2.86 -15.95 17.47
CA MET A 286 -2.78 -16.27 16.05
C MET A 286 -3.21 -17.71 15.75
N GLU A 287 -2.86 -18.67 16.62
CA GLU A 287 -3.36 -20.05 16.48
C GLU A 287 -4.88 -20.12 16.63
N TRP A 288 -5.43 -19.41 17.62
CA TRP A 288 -6.87 -19.31 17.83
C TRP A 288 -7.60 -18.63 16.66
N GLU A 289 -6.94 -17.72 15.93
CA GLU A 289 -7.50 -17.02 14.77
C GLU A 289 -7.57 -17.87 13.48
N LYS A 290 -6.92 -19.03 13.42
CA LYS A 290 -6.78 -19.78 12.14
C LYS A 290 -8.08 -20.25 11.51
N ASP A 291 -9.13 -20.46 12.31
CA ASP A 291 -10.43 -20.96 11.88
C ASP A 291 -11.56 -19.96 12.15
N THR A 292 -11.24 -18.65 12.12
CA THR A 292 -12.22 -17.55 12.06
C THR A 292 -12.48 -17.13 10.61
N TYR A 293 -13.51 -16.29 10.40
CA TYR A 293 -13.85 -15.75 9.07
C TYR A 293 -13.27 -14.35 8.86
N SER A 294 -12.45 -14.20 7.82
CA SER A 294 -11.71 -12.97 7.52
C SER A 294 -10.87 -12.47 8.72
N PRO A 295 -9.96 -13.31 9.28
CA PRO A 295 -9.09 -12.92 10.40
C PRO A 295 -8.25 -11.67 10.09
N ASP A 296 -7.98 -11.40 8.82
CA ASP A 296 -7.31 -10.18 8.37
C ASP A 296 -8.09 -8.90 8.69
N GLU A 297 -9.41 -8.97 8.90
CA GLU A 297 -10.26 -7.82 9.28
C GLU A 297 -10.45 -7.66 10.81
N HIS A 298 -9.77 -8.45 11.66
CA HIS A 298 -9.85 -8.26 13.11
C HIS A 298 -8.58 -8.60 13.89
N MET A 299 -7.74 -9.50 13.40
CA MET A 299 -6.50 -9.87 14.09
C MET A 299 -5.56 -8.67 14.21
N TRP A 300 -5.27 -7.97 13.12
CA TRP A 300 -4.38 -6.80 13.14
C TRP A 300 -4.95 -5.68 14.01
N ALA A 301 -6.23 -5.36 13.82
CA ALA A 301 -6.96 -4.38 14.61
C ALA A 301 -6.92 -4.69 16.10
N THR A 302 -6.98 -5.97 16.48
CA THR A 302 -6.93 -6.43 17.88
C THR A 302 -5.52 -6.34 18.44
N LEU A 303 -4.49 -6.79 17.70
CA LEU A 303 -3.08 -6.66 18.10
C LEU A 303 -2.71 -5.19 18.34
N GLN A 304 -3.24 -4.27 17.52
CA GLN A 304 -3.02 -2.83 17.68
C GLN A 304 -3.58 -2.24 18.98
N ARG A 305 -4.39 -2.99 19.73
CA ARG A 305 -5.01 -2.55 20.99
C ARG A 305 -4.50 -3.27 22.22
N MET A 306 -3.56 -4.20 22.04
CA MET A 306 -2.96 -4.96 23.14
C MET A 306 -1.85 -4.15 23.83
N PRO A 307 -1.89 -3.95 25.17
CA PRO A 307 -0.86 -3.19 25.88
C PRO A 307 0.56 -3.75 25.77
N SER A 308 0.71 -5.05 25.53
CA SER A 308 2.00 -5.73 25.35
C SER A 308 2.64 -5.48 23.98
N VAL A 309 1.88 -5.00 23.00
CA VAL A 309 2.31 -4.87 21.61
C VAL A 309 3.02 -3.53 21.38
N PRO A 310 4.25 -3.51 20.80
CA PRO A 310 4.93 -2.27 20.44
C PRO A 310 4.13 -1.40 19.46
N GLY A 311 4.10 -0.09 19.72
CA GLY A 311 3.40 0.87 18.87
C GLY A 311 1.87 0.83 18.98
N SER A 312 1.31 0.02 19.89
CA SER A 312 -0.14 -0.11 20.08
C SER A 312 -0.78 1.13 20.73
N ASN A 313 -2.10 1.18 20.60
CA ASN A 313 -2.97 2.13 21.28
C ASN A 313 -3.72 1.43 22.43
N PRO A 314 -4.09 2.14 23.50
CA PRO A 314 -4.95 1.57 24.54
C PRO A 314 -6.30 1.06 23.98
N PRO A 315 -6.93 0.04 24.60
CA PRO A 315 -8.20 -0.52 24.14
C PRO A 315 -9.40 0.39 24.39
N ASN A 316 -9.21 1.55 25.04
CA ASN A 316 -10.29 2.51 25.27
C ASN A 316 -10.79 3.09 23.94
N ILE A 317 -12.12 3.24 23.81
CA ILE A 317 -12.81 3.73 22.60
C ILE A 317 -12.27 5.08 22.09
N LYS A 318 -11.68 5.91 22.96
CA LYS A 318 -11.04 7.17 22.54
C LYS A 318 -9.85 7.02 21.60
N TYR A 319 -9.31 5.81 21.45
CA TYR A 319 -8.22 5.49 20.54
C TYR A 319 -8.67 4.75 19.29
N GLU A 320 -9.98 4.68 19.03
CA GLU A 320 -10.47 4.15 17.76
C GLU A 320 -9.90 4.91 16.57
N GLN A 321 -9.57 4.17 15.52
CA GLN A 321 -9.12 4.70 14.25
C GLN A 321 -9.97 4.07 13.15
N SER A 322 -10.79 4.87 12.49
CA SER A 322 -11.48 4.46 11.27
C SER A 322 -10.51 4.34 10.10
N ASP A 323 -10.98 3.74 9.01
CA ASP A 323 -10.27 3.68 7.73
C ASP A 323 -9.87 5.07 7.21
N MET A 324 -10.72 6.07 7.39
CA MET A 324 -10.46 7.45 6.99
C MET A 324 -9.44 8.15 7.90
N ASN A 325 -9.32 7.76 9.18
CA ASN A 325 -8.39 8.39 10.12
C ASN A 325 -7.02 7.70 10.15
N ALA A 326 -6.95 6.40 9.91
CA ALA A 326 -5.68 5.70 9.73
C ALA A 326 -5.01 6.13 8.42
N ILE A 327 -3.67 6.07 8.36
CA ILE A 327 -2.93 6.48 7.14
C ILE A 327 -2.72 5.33 6.15
N ALA A 328 -3.06 4.09 6.54
CA ALA A 328 -2.64 2.88 5.83
C ALA A 328 -3.22 2.77 4.41
N ARG A 329 -4.54 2.92 4.25
CA ARG A 329 -5.21 2.73 2.96
C ARG A 329 -6.44 3.61 2.81
N LEU A 330 -6.51 4.32 1.68
CA LEU A 330 -7.73 5.00 1.24
C LEU A 330 -8.60 4.07 0.39
N VAL A 331 -9.84 3.83 0.84
CA VAL A 331 -10.81 2.96 0.15
C VAL A 331 -12.17 3.66 0.09
N LYS A 332 -12.82 3.66 -1.07
CA LYS A 332 -14.23 4.06 -1.18
C LYS A 332 -15.14 2.84 -1.26
N TRP A 333 -16.09 2.77 -0.32
CA TRP A 333 -17.21 1.83 -0.33
C TRP A 333 -18.47 2.48 -0.90
N SER A 334 -19.12 1.81 -1.84
CA SER A 334 -20.26 2.32 -2.61
C SER A 334 -21.42 2.81 -1.77
N TYR A 335 -21.63 2.22 -0.58
CA TYR A 335 -22.72 2.56 0.33
C TYR A 335 -22.43 3.75 1.25
N HIS A 336 -21.22 4.33 1.19
CA HIS A 336 -20.83 5.55 1.91
C HIS A 336 -20.48 6.71 0.96
N GLU A 337 -20.53 6.47 -0.35
CA GLU A 337 -20.32 7.52 -1.35
C GLU A 337 -21.49 8.50 -1.37
N GLY A 338 -21.21 9.79 -1.53
CA GLY A 338 -22.27 10.79 -1.63
C GLY A 338 -21.76 12.23 -1.66
N ASP A 339 -22.67 13.17 -1.42
CA ASP A 339 -22.31 14.59 -1.31
C ASP A 339 -21.63 14.85 0.04
N LEU A 340 -20.39 15.34 -0.01
CA LEU A 340 -19.61 15.74 1.16
C LEU A 340 -20.34 16.77 2.02
N LYS A 341 -21.12 17.67 1.40
CA LYS A 341 -21.91 18.69 2.12
C LYS A 341 -23.05 18.07 2.93
N ASN A 342 -23.48 16.87 2.57
CA ASN A 342 -24.54 16.12 3.23
C ASN A 342 -23.99 15.02 4.17
N GLY A 343 -22.69 15.06 4.49
CA GLY A 343 -22.07 14.18 5.48
C GLY A 343 -21.49 12.88 4.92
N ALA A 344 -21.40 12.70 3.61
CA ALA A 344 -20.65 11.57 3.05
C ALA A 344 -19.14 11.74 3.32
N PRO A 345 -18.41 10.66 3.70
CA PRO A 345 -16.96 10.73 3.91
C PRO A 345 -16.18 11.00 2.62
N TYR A 346 -16.73 10.64 1.46
CA TYR A 346 -16.07 10.78 0.16
C TYR A 346 -17.05 10.91 -1.00
N PRO A 347 -16.63 11.59 -2.10
CA PRO A 347 -17.48 11.79 -3.27
C PRO A 347 -17.70 10.47 -4.04
N PRO A 348 -18.73 10.40 -4.91
CA PRO A 348 -19.00 9.23 -5.72
C PRO A 348 -17.81 8.76 -6.56
N CYS A 349 -17.72 7.45 -6.74
CA CYS A 349 -16.71 6.80 -7.58
C CYS A 349 -16.86 7.24 -9.05
N THR A 350 -15.76 7.59 -9.71
CA THR A 350 -15.78 7.97 -11.14
C THR A 350 -15.39 6.81 -12.07
N GLY A 351 -14.94 5.69 -11.51
CA GLY A 351 -14.65 4.45 -12.21
C GLY A 351 -15.83 3.46 -12.15
N MET A 352 -15.64 2.31 -11.50
CA MET A 352 -16.70 1.32 -11.27
C MET A 352 -16.57 0.63 -9.92
N HIS A 353 -17.64 0.00 -9.43
CA HIS A 353 -17.58 -0.78 -8.20
C HIS A 353 -17.36 -2.27 -8.48
N ARG A 354 -16.46 -2.90 -7.71
CA ARG A 354 -16.25 -4.36 -7.70
C ARG A 354 -16.34 -4.87 -6.27
N ARG A 355 -17.40 -5.62 -5.95
CA ARG A 355 -17.74 -6.07 -4.59
C ARG A 355 -17.86 -4.88 -3.62
N ALA A 356 -18.66 -3.89 -3.99
CA ALA A 356 -18.88 -2.63 -3.25
C ALA A 356 -17.67 -1.69 -3.09
N VAL A 357 -16.46 -2.08 -3.51
CA VAL A 357 -15.28 -1.19 -3.47
C VAL A 357 -15.12 -0.47 -4.81
N CYS A 358 -14.89 0.84 -4.78
CA CYS A 358 -14.55 1.63 -5.96
C CYS A 358 -13.20 1.19 -6.55
N VAL A 359 -13.22 0.90 -7.85
CA VAL A 359 -12.03 0.86 -8.69
C VAL A 359 -11.92 2.25 -9.31
N TYR A 360 -10.93 3.01 -8.86
CA TYR A 360 -10.82 4.45 -9.13
C TYR A 360 -10.71 4.77 -10.60
N GLY A 361 -11.42 5.82 -11.01
CA GLY A 361 -11.26 6.46 -12.31
C GLY A 361 -10.39 7.71 -12.22
N ALA A 362 -10.01 8.27 -13.37
CA ALA A 362 -9.19 9.48 -13.43
C ALA A 362 -9.87 10.69 -12.72
N GLY A 363 -11.21 10.72 -12.65
CA GLY A 363 -11.95 11.77 -11.95
C GLY A 363 -11.85 11.71 -10.42
N ASP A 364 -11.41 10.60 -9.85
CA ASP A 364 -11.21 10.46 -8.41
C ASP A 364 -9.89 11.09 -7.93
N LEU A 365 -8.91 11.29 -8.84
CA LEU A 365 -7.54 11.64 -8.49
C LEU A 365 -7.41 12.96 -7.72
N LYS A 366 -8.16 14.00 -8.11
CA LYS A 366 -8.16 15.30 -7.43
C LYS A 366 -8.45 15.16 -5.94
N TRP A 367 -9.46 14.36 -5.61
CA TRP A 367 -9.85 14.15 -4.22
C TRP A 367 -8.90 13.19 -3.50
N ILE A 368 -8.48 12.09 -4.17
CA ILE A 368 -7.54 11.11 -3.62
C ILE A 368 -6.23 11.77 -3.15
N LEU A 369 -5.65 12.64 -3.98
CA LEU A 369 -4.37 13.28 -3.72
C LEU A 369 -4.42 14.29 -2.57
N GLN A 370 -5.61 14.71 -2.14
CA GLN A 370 -5.80 15.58 -0.98
C GLN A 370 -5.87 14.80 0.35
N GLN A 371 -5.95 13.46 0.31
CA GLN A 371 -6.06 12.64 1.50
C GLN A 371 -4.69 12.36 2.11
N HIS A 372 -4.62 12.13 3.42
CA HIS A 372 -3.36 11.87 4.14
C HIS A 372 -2.86 10.42 4.01
N HIS A 373 -3.65 9.51 3.44
CA HIS A 373 -3.25 8.11 3.31
C HIS A 373 -2.00 7.96 2.45
N LEU A 374 -1.28 6.85 2.66
CA LEU A 374 -0.04 6.53 1.95
C LEU A 374 -0.33 5.84 0.61
N LEU A 375 -1.32 4.95 0.60
CA LEU A 375 -1.75 4.20 -0.57
C LEU A 375 -3.27 4.21 -0.69
N ALA A 376 -3.78 3.94 -1.89
CA ALA A 376 -5.21 3.83 -2.15
C ALA A 376 -5.56 2.51 -2.87
N ASN A 377 -6.78 2.01 -2.61
CA ASN A 377 -7.33 0.79 -3.20
C ASN A 377 -8.76 1.06 -3.75
N LYS A 378 -9.12 0.69 -4.98
CA LYS A 378 -8.39 -0.15 -5.94
C LYS A 378 -8.09 0.59 -7.24
N PHE A 379 -7.02 0.18 -7.91
CA PHE A 379 -6.70 0.55 -9.28
C PHE A 379 -6.68 -0.68 -10.17
N ASP A 380 -7.20 -0.53 -11.40
CA ASP A 380 -7.22 -1.59 -12.40
C ASP A 380 -7.07 -0.97 -13.80
N PRO A 381 -5.99 -1.28 -14.55
CA PRO A 381 -5.77 -0.69 -15.88
C PRO A 381 -6.84 -1.09 -16.91
N GLU A 382 -7.62 -2.13 -16.64
CA GLU A 382 -8.76 -2.52 -17.48
C GLU A 382 -10.00 -1.63 -17.23
N VAL A 383 -10.07 -0.97 -16.07
CA VAL A 383 -11.14 -0.03 -15.72
C VAL A 383 -10.78 1.38 -16.16
N ASP A 384 -9.61 1.87 -15.72
CA ASP A 384 -9.12 3.21 -16.04
C ASP A 384 -7.58 3.27 -15.95
N ASP A 385 -6.90 2.92 -17.05
CA ASP A 385 -5.43 2.99 -17.16
C ASP A 385 -4.91 4.44 -17.04
N LEU A 386 -5.77 5.41 -17.37
CA LEU A 386 -5.44 6.82 -17.28
C LEU A 386 -5.29 7.26 -15.83
N ALA A 387 -6.13 6.76 -14.92
CA ALA A 387 -5.98 7.01 -13.49
C ALA A 387 -4.56 6.65 -12.99
N ILE A 388 -4.07 5.48 -13.38
CA ILE A 388 -2.76 4.97 -12.94
C ILE A 388 -1.63 5.75 -13.61
N LYS A 389 -1.74 6.05 -14.91
CA LYS A 389 -0.72 6.85 -15.62
C LYS A 389 -0.56 8.25 -15.05
N CYS A 390 -1.67 8.91 -14.71
CA CYS A 390 -1.59 10.23 -14.11
C CYS A 390 -1.02 10.20 -12.70
N MET A 391 -1.28 9.14 -11.93
CA MET A 391 -0.61 8.94 -10.64
C MET A 391 0.90 8.70 -10.80
N GLU A 392 1.32 7.85 -11.76
CA GLU A 392 2.74 7.63 -12.07
C GLU A 392 3.48 8.88 -12.55
N ALA A 393 2.77 9.78 -13.24
CA ALA A 393 3.35 11.04 -13.70
C ALA A 393 3.43 12.10 -12.61
N PHE A 394 2.53 12.03 -11.62
CA PHE A 394 2.42 12.99 -10.53
C PHE A 394 3.40 12.69 -9.40
N LEU A 395 3.58 11.41 -9.05
CA LEU A 395 4.53 10.91 -8.05
C LEU A 395 5.94 10.81 -8.62
#